data_AF-A0A7K6I0T1-F1
#
_entry.id   AF-A0A7K6I0T1-F1
#
_cell.length_a   1.000
_cell.length_b   1.000
_cell.length_c   1.000
_cell.angle_alpha   90.00
_cell.angle_beta   90.00
_cell.angle_gamma   90.00
#
_symmetry.space_group_name_H-M   'P 1'
#
loop_
_entity.id
_entity.type
_entity.pdbx_description
1 polymer ?
#
loop_
_entity_poly.entity_id
_entity_poly.type
_entity_poly.pdbx_seq_one_letter_code
_entity_poly.pdbx_strand_id
1 'polypeptide(L)'
;QNGVMSGLMQMLLLKVSAHITEQLGMAPGGEFREAFKEASKVPFCKFHLGDRPIPVTFKRAIAALSFWQKVKLAWGLCFLSDPISKDDVEKCKQKDLLEQMMAEMIGEFPDLHRTIVSERDIYLTYMLKQAAKQIELPRASENEPRKYIPAVVVGVVGMGHVPGIEKNWNSDLKIQEIMSVPPPSASSKIFKFVLKATVFGLLGYGCYRIGHRTVQFVLSMPATQSYLQRLTEVPQ
;
A
#
# COMPACT_ATOMS: atom_id res chain seq x y z
N GLN A 1 3.51 -11.09 -8.35
CA GLN A 1 2.96 -10.58 -9.63
C GLN A 1 1.87 -9.51 -9.41
N ASN A 2 2.18 -8.36 -8.79
CA ASN A 2 1.25 -7.22 -8.63
C ASN A 2 1.94 -5.88 -9.02
N GLY A 3 2.79 -5.87 -10.06
CA GLY A 3 3.75 -4.77 -10.29
C GLY A 3 3.13 -3.43 -10.68
N VAL A 4 2.24 -3.39 -11.68
CA VAL A 4 1.80 -2.12 -12.29
C VAL A 4 0.77 -1.39 -11.42
N MET A 5 -0.27 -2.09 -10.94
CA MET A 5 -1.31 -1.48 -10.10
C MET A 5 -0.76 -1.05 -8.72
N SER A 6 0.17 -1.83 -8.16
CA SER A 6 0.87 -1.43 -6.92
C SER A 6 1.78 -0.23 -7.16
N GLY A 7 2.46 -0.15 -8.30
CA GLY A 7 3.32 0.99 -8.66
C GLY A 7 2.52 2.28 -8.89
N LEU A 8 1.40 2.21 -9.62
CA LEU A 8 0.52 3.36 -9.85
C LEU A 8 -0.08 3.91 -8.55
N MET A 9 -0.51 3.04 -7.64
CA MET A 9 -1.02 3.47 -6.36
C MET A 9 0.07 4.05 -5.45
N GLN A 10 1.29 3.48 -5.47
CA GLN A 10 2.43 4.05 -4.75
C GLN A 10 2.78 5.45 -5.27
N MET A 11 2.82 5.62 -6.59
CA MET A 11 3.02 6.93 -7.23
C MET A 11 1.93 7.92 -6.82
N LEU A 12 0.70 7.46 -6.68
CA LEU A 12 -0.42 8.29 -6.25
C LEU A 12 -0.37 8.71 -4.79
N LEU A 13 -0.03 7.79 -3.88
CA LEU A 13 0.15 8.12 -2.48
C LEU A 13 1.37 9.05 -2.28
N LEU A 14 2.40 8.89 -3.12
CA LEU A 14 3.52 9.85 -3.19
C LEU A 14 3.06 11.22 -3.71
N LYS A 15 2.18 11.28 -4.71
CA LYS A 15 1.61 12.54 -5.22
C LYS A 15 0.81 13.26 -4.14
N VAL A 16 -0.02 12.54 -3.39
CA VAL A 16 -0.76 13.09 -2.23
C VAL A 16 0.20 13.58 -1.16
N SER A 17 1.22 12.79 -0.81
CA SER A 17 2.22 13.21 0.18
C SER A 17 3.01 14.44 -0.27
N ALA A 18 3.39 14.52 -1.55
CA ALA A 18 4.11 15.66 -2.12
C ALA A 18 3.21 16.90 -2.17
N HIS A 19 1.94 16.73 -2.52
CA HIS A 19 0.96 17.81 -2.51
C HIS A 19 0.75 18.35 -1.10
N ILE A 20 0.48 17.51 -0.09
CA ILE A 20 0.35 17.94 1.31
C ILE A 20 1.62 18.66 1.80
N THR A 21 2.79 18.18 1.38
CA THR A 21 4.08 18.79 1.71
C THR A 21 4.26 20.18 1.10
N GLU A 22 3.95 20.31 -0.19
CA GLU A 22 3.99 21.58 -0.93
C GLU A 22 2.98 22.57 -0.32
N GLN A 23 1.81 22.07 0.08
CA GLN A 23 0.76 22.82 0.75
C GLN A 23 1.15 23.29 2.16
N LEU A 24 2.05 22.60 2.86
CA LEU A 24 2.53 23.04 4.18
C LEU A 24 3.70 24.05 4.07
N GLY A 25 4.28 24.23 2.87
CA GLY A 25 5.42 25.11 2.64
C GLY A 25 6.71 24.66 3.36
N MET A 26 6.75 23.42 3.87
CA MET A 26 7.89 22.83 4.56
C MET A 26 8.33 21.58 3.81
N ALA A 27 9.61 21.48 3.45
CA ALA A 27 10.11 20.21 2.91
C ALA A 27 9.99 19.12 3.99
N PRO A 28 9.33 17.98 3.70
CA PRO A 28 9.00 17.00 4.70
C PRO A 28 10.30 16.30 5.11
N GLY A 29 10.36 15.90 6.38
CA GLY A 29 11.55 15.24 6.94
C GLY A 29 12.77 16.15 7.13
N GLY A 30 12.58 17.48 7.15
CA GLY A 30 13.63 18.40 7.60
C GLY A 30 14.10 18.08 9.01
N GLU A 31 13.16 17.80 9.91
CA GLU A 31 13.39 17.33 11.28
C GLU A 31 14.27 16.06 11.33
N PHE A 32 14.01 15.08 10.46
CA PHE A 32 14.79 13.84 10.41
C PHE A 32 16.19 14.04 9.85
N ARG A 33 16.34 14.91 8.84
CA ARG A 33 17.65 15.28 8.29
C ARG A 33 18.50 15.99 9.33
N GLU A 34 17.92 16.91 10.08
CA GLU A 34 18.62 17.63 11.13
C GLU A 34 18.99 16.70 12.30
N ALA A 35 18.05 15.83 12.72
CA ALA A 35 18.34 14.80 13.72
C ALA A 35 19.52 13.90 13.33
N PHE A 36 19.60 13.50 12.05
CA PHE A 36 20.74 12.72 11.55
C PHE A 36 22.05 13.50 11.61
N LYS A 37 22.05 14.79 11.22
CA LYS A 37 23.25 15.63 11.30
C LYS A 37 23.71 15.80 12.76
N GLU A 38 22.81 16.09 13.68
CA GLU A 38 23.17 16.27 15.09
C GLU A 38 23.63 14.96 15.74
N ALA A 39 22.96 13.84 15.47
CA ALA A 39 23.39 12.52 15.93
C ALA A 39 24.80 12.16 15.44
N SER A 40 25.15 12.53 14.21
CA SER A 40 26.47 12.27 13.62
C SER A 40 27.61 13.04 14.31
N LYS A 41 27.31 14.10 15.07
CA LYS A 41 28.30 14.85 15.84
C LYS A 41 28.59 14.22 17.21
N VAL A 42 27.75 13.30 17.67
CA VAL A 42 27.88 12.66 18.99
C VAL A 42 28.71 11.38 18.86
N PRO A 43 29.85 11.25 19.59
CA PRO A 43 30.69 10.06 19.50
C PRO A 43 29.93 8.82 19.98
N PHE A 44 30.11 7.71 19.26
CA PHE A 44 29.45 6.42 19.54
C PHE A 44 27.90 6.46 19.52
N CYS A 45 27.30 7.49 18.95
CA CYS A 45 25.85 7.56 18.76
C CYS A 45 25.41 6.59 17.67
N LYS A 46 24.53 5.65 18.01
CA LYS A 46 23.95 4.72 17.05
C LYS A 46 22.68 5.30 16.46
N PHE A 47 22.67 5.50 15.15
CA PHE A 47 21.50 6.02 14.45
C PHE A 47 20.58 4.89 13.97
N HIS A 48 19.27 5.05 14.19
CA HIS A 48 18.26 4.04 13.88
C HIS A 48 17.12 4.63 13.04
N LEU A 49 16.86 4.04 11.87
CA LEU A 49 15.66 4.30 11.09
C LEU A 49 14.53 3.43 11.62
N GLY A 50 13.69 4.01 12.48
CA GLY A 50 12.64 3.30 13.21
C GLY A 50 11.29 3.22 12.49
N ASP A 51 11.19 3.65 11.22
CA ASP A 51 9.91 3.68 10.51
C ASP A 51 9.62 2.35 9.79
N ARG A 52 8.34 2.12 9.54
CA ARG A 52 7.85 0.94 8.85
C ARG A 52 8.25 1.00 7.37
N PRO A 53 8.72 -0.10 6.76
CA PRO A 53 9.06 -0.10 5.35
C PRO A 53 7.89 0.35 4.48
N ILE A 54 8.10 1.44 3.73
CA ILE A 54 7.11 2.06 2.84
C ILE A 54 6.38 1.04 1.94
N PRO A 55 7.06 0.06 1.30
CA PRO A 55 6.36 -0.93 0.47
C PRO A 55 5.36 -1.78 1.25
N VAL A 56 5.62 -2.07 2.53
CA VAL A 56 4.75 -2.89 3.37
C VAL A 56 3.52 -2.07 3.78
N THR A 57 3.74 -0.82 4.20
CA THR A 57 2.66 0.14 4.51
C THR A 57 1.70 0.30 3.34
N PHE A 58 2.23 0.59 2.14
CA PHE A 58 1.38 0.78 0.96
C PHE A 58 0.68 -0.50 0.49
N LYS A 59 1.34 -1.66 0.54
CA LYS A 59 0.69 -2.93 0.19
C LYS A 59 -0.49 -3.23 1.13
N ARG A 60 -0.35 -2.94 2.42
CA ARG A 60 -1.44 -3.11 3.39
C ARG A 60 -2.57 -2.11 3.19
N ALA A 61 -2.23 -0.83 2.98
CA ALA A 61 -3.21 0.20 2.63
C ALA A 61 -4.10 -0.24 1.47
N ILE A 62 -3.50 -0.70 0.38
CA ILE A 62 -4.24 -1.19 -0.79
C ILE A 62 -5.03 -2.47 -0.48
N ALA A 63 -4.44 -3.39 0.29
CA ALA A 63 -5.10 -4.64 0.65
C ALA A 63 -6.35 -4.41 1.52
N ALA A 64 -6.33 -3.38 2.37
CA ALA A 64 -7.44 -3.04 3.27
C ALA A 64 -8.64 -2.41 2.53
N LEU A 65 -8.41 -1.77 1.38
CA LEU A 65 -9.49 -1.17 0.60
C LEU A 65 -10.35 -2.20 -0.15
N SER A 66 -11.66 -2.00 -0.15
CA SER A 66 -12.60 -2.70 -1.03
C SER A 66 -12.35 -2.36 -2.51
N PHE A 67 -12.96 -3.13 -3.42
CA PHE A 67 -12.86 -2.84 -4.86
C PHE A 67 -13.43 -1.45 -5.20
N TRP A 68 -14.60 -1.10 -4.65
CA TRP A 68 -15.22 0.20 -4.87
C TRP A 68 -14.37 1.34 -4.31
N GLN A 69 -13.79 1.20 -3.12
CA GLN A 69 -12.88 2.21 -2.58
C GLN A 69 -11.61 2.34 -3.42
N LYS A 70 -11.09 1.24 -3.99
CA LYS A 70 -9.95 1.31 -4.93
C LYS A 70 -10.29 2.09 -6.20
N VAL A 71 -11.48 1.88 -6.76
CA VAL A 71 -11.96 2.63 -7.93
C VAL A 71 -12.18 4.10 -7.57
N LYS A 72 -12.85 4.41 -6.45
CA LYS A 72 -13.06 5.78 -5.96
C LYS A 72 -11.73 6.51 -5.71
N LEU A 73 -10.80 5.83 -5.04
CA LEU A 73 -9.45 6.34 -4.79
C LEU A 73 -8.74 6.64 -6.11
N ALA A 74 -8.69 5.68 -7.04
CA ALA A 74 -8.08 5.87 -8.36
C ALA A 74 -8.72 7.01 -9.15
N TRP A 75 -10.05 7.15 -9.08
CA TRP A 75 -10.79 8.25 -9.70
C TRP A 75 -10.39 9.59 -9.10
N GLY A 76 -10.57 9.79 -7.79
CA GLY A 76 -10.23 11.05 -7.12
C GLY A 76 -8.78 11.48 -7.40
N LEU A 77 -7.87 10.51 -7.44
CA LEU A 77 -6.46 10.72 -7.74
C LEU A 77 -6.14 11.14 -9.17
N CYS A 78 -6.93 10.71 -10.16
CA CYS A 78 -6.83 11.20 -11.54
C CYS A 78 -7.28 12.67 -11.66
N PHE A 79 -8.23 13.10 -10.82
CA PHE A 79 -8.82 14.44 -10.86
C PHE A 79 -8.24 15.43 -9.83
N LEU A 80 -7.32 15.00 -8.94
CA LEU A 80 -6.55 15.85 -8.02
C LEU A 80 -5.52 16.78 -8.71
N SER A 81 -5.74 17.17 -9.97
CA SER A 81 -4.77 17.93 -10.77
C SER A 81 -4.99 19.45 -10.71
N ASP A 82 -5.94 19.93 -9.92
CA ASP A 82 -6.15 21.37 -9.74
C ASP A 82 -5.14 21.94 -8.73
N PRO A 83 -4.34 22.96 -9.09
CA PRO A 83 -3.42 23.61 -8.18
C PRO A 83 -4.18 24.42 -7.11
N ILE A 84 -3.95 24.07 -5.84
CA ILE A 84 -4.55 24.77 -4.68
C ILE A 84 -3.87 26.14 -4.47
N SER A 85 -4.67 27.16 -4.12
CA SER A 85 -4.24 28.56 -3.95
C SER A 85 -3.33 28.75 -2.73
N LYS A 86 -2.46 29.78 -2.77
CA LYS A 86 -1.62 30.17 -1.61
C LYS A 86 -2.42 30.55 -0.37
N ASP A 87 -3.68 30.95 -0.52
CA ASP A 87 -4.57 31.27 0.60
C ASP A 87 -5.07 30.02 1.36
N ASP A 88 -5.10 28.86 0.70
CA ASP A 88 -5.48 27.59 1.32
C ASP A 88 -4.29 26.96 2.07
N VAL A 89 -3.06 27.25 1.65
CA VAL A 89 -1.79 26.88 2.30
C VAL A 89 -1.66 27.50 3.70
N GLU A 90 -1.94 28.80 3.85
CA GLU A 90 -1.87 29.45 5.15
C GLU A 90 -2.94 28.95 6.12
N LYS A 91 -4.13 28.60 5.61
CA LYS A 91 -5.19 27.97 6.41
C LYS A 91 -4.81 26.54 6.83
N CYS A 92 -4.06 25.80 6.00
CA CYS A 92 -3.57 24.44 6.30
C CYS A 92 -2.51 24.36 7.41
N LYS A 93 -1.84 25.47 7.74
CA LYS A 93 -0.91 25.55 8.89
C LYS A 93 -1.63 25.61 10.23
N GLN A 94 -2.94 25.89 10.24
CA GLN A 94 -3.75 25.76 11.43
C GLN A 94 -3.99 24.27 11.69
N LYS A 95 -3.69 23.80 12.91
CA LYS A 95 -3.89 22.41 13.33
C LYS A 95 -5.28 21.90 12.95
N ASP A 96 -6.28 22.77 13.05
CA ASP A 96 -7.68 22.49 12.76
C ASP A 96 -7.95 22.08 11.30
N LEU A 97 -7.27 22.65 10.30
CA LEU A 97 -7.52 22.28 8.90
C LEU A 97 -6.82 20.98 8.50
N LEU A 98 -5.62 20.71 9.05
CA LEU A 98 -4.96 19.41 8.87
C LEU A 98 -5.78 18.30 9.54
N GLU A 99 -6.29 18.55 10.75
CA GLU A 99 -7.21 17.64 11.44
C GLU A 99 -8.50 17.45 10.63
N GLN A 100 -9.05 18.50 10.02
CA GLN A 100 -10.23 18.41 9.16
C GLN A 100 -9.98 17.59 7.90
N MET A 101 -8.89 17.81 7.17
CA MET A 101 -8.54 17.00 5.98
C MET A 101 -8.28 15.54 6.35
N MET A 102 -7.63 15.30 7.50
CA MET A 102 -7.47 13.95 8.04
C MET A 102 -8.82 13.34 8.40
N ALA A 103 -9.74 14.10 9.00
CA ALA A 103 -11.09 13.66 9.36
C ALA A 103 -11.94 13.33 8.13
N GLU A 104 -11.86 14.12 7.07
CA GLU A 104 -12.52 13.86 5.78
C GLU A 104 -11.95 12.58 5.14
N MET A 105 -10.63 12.40 5.14
CA MET A 105 -9.98 11.17 4.66
C MET A 105 -10.35 9.95 5.51
N ILE A 106 -10.45 10.10 6.83
CA ILE A 106 -10.92 9.05 7.76
C ILE A 106 -12.37 8.68 7.46
N GLY A 107 -13.23 9.66 7.20
CA GLY A 107 -14.63 9.45 6.84
C GLY A 107 -14.79 8.70 5.52
N GLU A 108 -14.02 9.08 4.49
CA GLU A 108 -14.11 8.44 3.18
C GLU A 108 -13.38 7.08 3.11
N PHE A 109 -12.24 6.94 3.80
CA PHE A 109 -11.36 5.79 3.73
C PHE A 109 -10.84 5.37 5.12
N PRO A 110 -11.71 4.88 6.03
CA PRO A 110 -11.32 4.55 7.40
C PRO A 110 -10.25 3.44 7.47
N ASP A 111 -10.33 2.45 6.58
CA ASP A 111 -9.35 1.37 6.46
C ASP A 111 -7.97 1.84 5.99
N LEU A 112 -7.96 2.91 5.18
CA LEU A 112 -6.72 3.54 4.71
C LEU A 112 -6.04 4.28 5.87
N HIS A 113 -6.79 5.06 6.63
CA HIS A 113 -6.27 5.73 7.82
C HIS A 113 -5.71 4.71 8.83
N ARG A 114 -6.45 3.64 9.12
CA ARG A 114 -6.01 2.57 10.03
C ARG A 114 -4.63 2.02 9.63
N THR A 115 -4.43 1.76 8.35
CA THR A 115 -3.20 1.12 7.84
C THR A 115 -2.02 2.07 7.65
N ILE A 116 -2.26 3.34 7.31
CA ILE A 116 -1.22 4.34 7.09
C ILE A 116 -0.78 5.02 8.39
N VAL A 117 -1.73 5.24 9.32
CA VAL A 117 -1.49 5.97 10.58
C VAL A 117 -1.47 5.00 11.75
N SER A 118 -2.60 4.39 12.11
CA SER A 118 -2.70 3.62 13.36
C SER A 118 -1.76 2.41 13.42
N GLU A 119 -1.62 1.64 12.34
CA GLU A 119 -0.64 0.55 12.26
C GLU A 119 0.81 1.05 12.28
N ARG A 120 1.05 2.25 11.74
CA ARG A 120 2.37 2.87 11.73
C ARG A 120 2.75 3.34 13.13
N ASP A 121 1.80 3.89 13.90
CA ASP A 121 1.99 4.24 15.30
C ASP A 121 2.42 3.02 16.13
N ILE A 122 1.74 1.87 15.95
CA ILE A 122 2.11 0.61 16.61
C ILE A 122 3.56 0.22 16.29
N TYR A 123 3.96 0.35 15.02
CA TYR A 123 5.33 0.05 14.60
C TYR A 123 6.36 1.01 15.22
N LEU A 124 6.08 2.31 15.19
CA LEU A 124 6.94 3.35 15.76
C LEU A 124 7.11 3.15 17.27
N THR A 125 6.02 2.90 18.01
CA THR A 125 6.05 2.59 19.44
C THR A 125 6.92 1.36 19.70
N TYR A 126 6.76 0.30 18.93
CA TYR A 126 7.58 -0.90 19.09
C TYR A 126 9.06 -0.62 18.84
N MET A 127 9.41 0.11 17.78
CA MET A 127 10.80 0.44 17.49
C MET A 127 11.42 1.31 18.59
N LEU A 128 10.69 2.27 19.15
CA LEU A 128 11.14 3.06 20.30
C LEU A 128 11.34 2.19 21.54
N LYS A 129 10.40 1.29 21.86
CA LYS A 129 10.54 0.34 22.98
C LYS A 129 11.75 -0.58 22.80
N GLN A 130 12.00 -1.05 21.59
CA GLN A 130 13.15 -1.90 21.28
C GLN A 130 14.47 -1.13 21.40
N ALA A 131 14.51 0.14 20.97
CA ALA A 131 15.68 0.99 21.12
C ALA A 131 15.97 1.33 22.59
N ALA A 132 14.93 1.50 23.40
CA ALA A 132 15.04 1.82 24.83
C ALA A 132 15.32 0.60 25.73
N LYS A 133 15.39 -0.62 25.18
CA LYS A 133 15.71 -1.81 25.97
C LYS A 133 17.13 -1.71 26.53
N GLN A 134 17.23 -1.88 27.83
CA GLN A 134 18.50 -2.00 28.52
C GLN A 134 19.24 -3.26 28.05
N ILE A 135 20.55 -3.15 27.89
CA ILE A 135 21.41 -4.27 27.52
C ILE A 135 21.92 -4.90 28.81
N GLU A 136 21.57 -6.16 29.05
CA GLU A 136 22.15 -6.94 30.15
C GLU A 136 23.57 -7.35 29.78
N LEU A 137 24.52 -7.07 30.69
CA LEU A 137 25.90 -7.47 30.50
C LEU A 137 26.06 -8.99 30.70
N PRO A 138 26.96 -9.65 29.94
CA PRO A 138 27.29 -11.05 30.16
C PRO A 138 27.72 -11.29 31.60
N ARG A 139 27.20 -12.35 32.21
CA ARG A 139 27.55 -12.76 33.58
C ARG A 139 28.78 -13.67 33.53
N ALA A 140 29.75 -13.43 34.42
CA ALA A 140 30.87 -14.33 34.58
C ALA A 140 30.53 -15.54 35.48
N SER A 141 29.52 -15.41 36.34
CA SER A 141 29.03 -16.46 37.25
C SER A 141 27.55 -16.24 37.56
N GLU A 142 26.80 -17.31 37.87
CA GLU A 142 25.37 -17.21 38.24
C GLU A 142 25.13 -16.40 39.51
N ASN A 143 26.13 -16.33 40.40
CA ASN A 143 26.08 -15.55 41.64
C ASN A 143 26.34 -14.05 41.43
N GLU A 144 26.68 -13.62 40.22
CA GLU A 144 26.94 -12.21 39.92
C GLU A 144 25.61 -11.44 39.72
N PRO A 145 25.43 -10.27 40.35
CA PRO A 145 24.24 -9.45 40.15
C PRO A 145 24.08 -9.03 38.68
N ARG A 146 22.83 -8.95 38.19
CA ARG A 146 22.56 -8.46 36.83
C ARG A 146 23.02 -7.01 36.71
N LYS A 147 23.94 -6.75 35.79
CA LYS A 147 24.37 -5.40 35.45
C LYS A 147 23.73 -5.02 34.13
N TYR A 148 23.18 -3.82 34.07
CA TYR A 148 22.50 -3.28 32.90
C TYR A 148 23.20 -2.01 32.44
N ILE A 149 23.36 -1.86 31.13
CA ILE A 149 23.75 -0.59 30.53
C ILE A 149 22.47 0.25 30.36
N PRO A 150 22.40 1.46 30.96
CA PRO A 150 21.25 2.33 30.76
C PRO A 150 21.18 2.77 29.29
N ALA A 151 19.98 2.71 28.70
CA ALA A 151 19.73 3.19 27.36
C ALA A 151 19.26 4.65 27.42
N VAL A 152 20.01 5.57 26.82
CA VAL A 152 19.59 6.95 26.57
C VAL A 152 19.21 7.06 25.10
N VAL A 153 17.91 7.25 24.83
CA VAL A 153 17.38 7.26 23.47
C VAL A 153 16.65 8.57 23.22
N VAL A 154 16.98 9.23 22.11
CA VAL A 154 16.24 10.38 21.60
C VAL A 154 15.44 9.91 20.39
N GLY A 155 14.11 9.90 20.52
CA GLY A 155 13.20 9.59 19.42
C GLY A 155 12.78 10.87 18.71
N VAL A 156 13.04 10.96 17.41
CA VAL A 156 12.53 12.04 16.56
C VAL A 156 11.40 11.47 15.71
N VAL A 157 10.18 11.96 15.94
CA VAL A 157 8.95 11.48 15.31
C VAL A 157 8.12 12.66 14.83
N GLY A 158 7.39 12.46 13.73
CA GLY A 158 6.46 13.48 13.24
C GLY A 158 5.32 13.72 14.24
N MET A 159 4.91 14.98 14.40
CA MET A 159 3.95 15.41 15.42
C MET A 159 2.63 14.61 15.40
N GLY A 160 2.14 14.23 14.22
CA GLY A 160 0.90 13.46 14.07
C GLY A 160 0.95 12.04 14.66
N HIS A 161 2.15 11.49 14.90
CA HIS A 161 2.31 10.14 15.48
C HIS A 161 2.41 10.15 17.00
N VAL A 162 2.68 11.30 17.63
CA VAL A 162 2.89 11.40 19.09
C VAL A 162 1.70 10.85 19.89
N PRO A 163 0.44 11.25 19.63
CA PRO A 163 -0.71 10.75 20.40
C PRO A 163 -0.90 9.23 20.24
N GLY A 164 -0.65 8.72 19.03
CA GLY A 164 -0.71 7.29 18.74
C GLY A 164 0.38 6.50 19.47
N ILE A 165 1.59 7.07 19.59
CA ILE A 165 2.70 6.44 20.30
C ILE A 165 2.40 6.33 21.79
N GLU A 166 1.95 7.43 22.40
CA GLU A 166 1.59 7.49 23.82
C GLU A 166 0.49 6.48 24.16
N LYS A 167 -0.58 6.46 23.35
CA LYS A 167 -1.70 5.51 23.50
C LYS A 167 -1.24 4.05 23.47
N ASN A 168 -0.25 3.72 22.64
CA ASN A 168 0.22 2.35 22.46
C ASN A 168 1.38 1.96 23.39
N TRP A 169 1.94 2.89 24.18
CA TRP A 169 3.20 2.67 24.91
C TRP A 169 3.16 1.46 25.86
N ASN A 170 2.07 1.31 26.59
CA ASN A 170 1.88 0.24 27.58
C ASN A 170 1.12 -0.97 27.02
N SER A 171 0.75 -0.95 25.75
CA SER A 171 0.00 -2.04 25.10
C SER A 171 0.93 -3.18 24.66
N ASP A 172 0.35 -4.38 24.53
CA ASP A 172 1.00 -5.51 23.86
C ASP A 172 0.94 -5.31 22.34
N LEU A 173 2.11 -5.25 21.70
CA LEU A 173 2.24 -4.83 20.29
C LEU A 173 2.49 -6.04 19.40
N LYS A 174 1.48 -6.43 18.63
CA LYS A 174 1.55 -7.58 17.70
C LYS A 174 2.13 -7.18 16.35
N ILE A 175 3.45 -7.06 16.28
CA ILE A 175 4.15 -6.57 15.08
C ILE A 175 4.00 -7.48 13.86
N GLN A 176 3.88 -8.78 14.07
CA GLN A 176 3.73 -9.74 12.96
C GLN A 176 2.44 -9.50 12.15
N GLU A 177 1.38 -9.04 12.82
CA GLU A 177 0.09 -8.75 12.19
C GLU A 177 0.15 -7.52 11.28
N ILE A 178 0.98 -6.52 11.63
CA ILE A 178 1.15 -5.29 10.82
C ILE A 178 2.30 -5.40 9.81
N MET A 179 3.19 -6.39 9.95
CA MET A 179 4.29 -6.63 8.99
C MET A 179 3.92 -7.60 7.87
N SER A 180 2.95 -8.47 8.09
CA SER A 180 2.37 -9.31 7.03
C SER A 180 1.40 -8.49 6.16
N VAL A 181 1.09 -8.92 4.94
CA VAL A 181 -0.01 -8.34 4.14
C VAL A 181 -1.17 -9.31 4.24
N PRO A 182 -2.38 -8.87 4.63
CA PRO A 182 -3.50 -9.79 4.79
C PRO A 182 -3.82 -10.42 3.42
N PRO A 183 -4.23 -11.70 3.39
CA PRO A 183 -4.59 -12.36 2.15
C PRO A 183 -5.78 -11.63 1.49
N PRO A 184 -5.87 -11.64 0.15
CA PRO A 184 -6.96 -10.98 -0.54
C PRO A 184 -8.30 -11.58 -0.12
N SER A 185 -9.32 -10.71 0.00
CA SER A 185 -10.68 -11.11 0.34
C SER A 185 -11.23 -12.16 -0.64
N ALA A 186 -12.15 -13.01 -0.17
CA ALA A 186 -12.81 -14.01 -1.01
C ALA A 186 -13.47 -13.37 -2.25
N SER A 187 -14.09 -12.20 -2.08
CA SER A 187 -14.66 -11.42 -3.18
C SER A 187 -13.64 -11.02 -4.23
N SER A 188 -12.43 -10.62 -3.83
CA SER A 188 -11.34 -10.30 -4.77
C SER A 188 -10.85 -11.53 -5.52
N LYS A 189 -10.81 -12.70 -4.87
CA LYS A 189 -10.47 -13.97 -5.52
C LYS A 189 -11.52 -14.36 -6.57
N ILE A 190 -12.81 -14.28 -6.21
CA ILE A 190 -13.95 -14.58 -7.09
C ILE A 190 -13.95 -13.62 -8.29
N PHE A 191 -13.81 -12.31 -8.06
CA PHE A 191 -13.76 -11.33 -9.15
C PHE A 191 -12.64 -11.62 -10.15
N LYS A 192 -11.43 -11.95 -9.66
CA LYS A 192 -10.31 -12.33 -10.52
C LYS A 192 -10.60 -13.61 -11.32
N PHE A 193 -11.27 -14.58 -10.70
CA PHE A 193 -11.68 -15.80 -11.38
C PHE A 193 -12.71 -15.51 -12.48
N VAL A 194 -13.77 -14.76 -12.16
CA VAL A 194 -14.82 -14.35 -13.11
C VAL A 194 -14.21 -13.57 -14.27
N LEU A 195 -13.34 -12.59 -14.00
CA LEU A 195 -12.69 -11.82 -15.05
C LEU A 195 -11.87 -12.70 -16.01
N LYS A 196 -11.10 -13.65 -15.46
CA LYS A 196 -10.35 -14.62 -16.28
C LYS A 196 -11.29 -15.51 -17.10
N ALA A 197 -12.32 -16.06 -16.47
CA ALA A 197 -13.32 -16.90 -17.13
C ALA A 197 -14.02 -16.14 -18.27
N THR A 198 -14.36 -14.87 -18.07
CA THR A 198 -14.95 -14.01 -19.10
C THR A 198 -13.99 -13.79 -20.26
N VAL A 199 -12.71 -13.49 -20.00
CA VAL A 199 -11.70 -13.30 -21.05
C VAL A 199 -11.53 -14.56 -21.88
N PHE A 200 -11.37 -15.72 -21.24
CA PHE A 200 -11.28 -17.02 -21.93
C PHE A 200 -12.57 -17.38 -22.67
N GLY A 201 -13.73 -17.07 -22.10
CA GLY A 201 -15.03 -17.27 -22.73
C GLY A 201 -15.19 -16.43 -24.01
N LEU A 202 -14.80 -15.15 -23.97
CA LEU A 202 -14.82 -14.27 -25.15
C LEU A 202 -13.84 -14.72 -26.24
N LEU A 203 -12.63 -15.15 -25.86
CA LEU A 203 -11.65 -15.73 -26.78
C LEU A 203 -12.20 -17.01 -27.43
N GLY A 204 -12.74 -17.92 -26.64
CA GLY A 204 -13.36 -19.16 -27.14
C GLY A 204 -14.54 -18.89 -28.08
N TYR A 205 -15.41 -17.95 -27.72
CA TYR A 205 -16.52 -17.52 -28.56
C TYR A 205 -16.04 -16.89 -29.87
N GLY A 206 -14.98 -16.07 -29.83
CA GLY A 206 -14.34 -15.48 -31.00
C GLY A 206 -13.81 -16.56 -31.95
N CYS A 207 -13.04 -17.53 -31.43
CA CYS A 207 -12.54 -18.66 -32.20
C CYS A 207 -13.67 -19.49 -32.81
N TYR A 208 -14.72 -19.79 -32.03
CA TYR A 208 -15.89 -20.52 -32.52
C TYR A 208 -16.59 -19.76 -33.66
N ARG A 209 -16.82 -18.45 -33.50
CA ARG A 209 -17.50 -17.63 -34.51
C ARG A 209 -16.71 -17.50 -35.81
N ILE A 210 -15.38 -17.35 -35.71
CA ILE A 210 -14.49 -17.30 -36.88
C ILE A 210 -14.42 -18.67 -37.56
N GLY A 211 -14.28 -19.75 -36.78
CA GLY A 211 -14.27 -21.13 -37.30
C GLY A 211 -15.56 -21.47 -38.02
N HIS A 212 -16.72 -21.20 -37.41
CA HIS A 212 -18.03 -21.42 -38.00
C HIS A 212 -18.21 -20.65 -39.32
N ARG A 213 -17.81 -19.38 -39.38
CA ARG A 213 -17.85 -18.59 -40.62
C ARG A 213 -16.93 -19.15 -41.70
N THR A 214 -15.75 -19.63 -41.32
CA THR A 214 -14.79 -20.23 -42.26
C THR A 214 -15.31 -21.55 -42.82
N VAL A 215 -15.89 -22.41 -41.97
CA VAL A 215 -16.52 -23.67 -42.39
C VAL A 215 -17.70 -23.40 -43.33
N GLN A 216 -18.59 -22.47 -42.98
CA GLN A 216 -19.69 -22.09 -43.86
C GLN A 216 -19.21 -21.56 -45.21
N PHE A 217 -18.16 -20.73 -45.23
CA PHE A 217 -17.56 -20.21 -46.45
C PHE A 217 -16.95 -21.33 -47.32
N VAL A 218 -16.20 -22.26 -46.72
CA VAL A 218 -15.62 -23.40 -47.43
C VAL A 218 -16.71 -24.33 -47.97
N LEU A 219 -17.77 -24.57 -47.21
CA LEU A 219 -18.92 -25.36 -47.65
C LEU A 219 -19.73 -24.68 -48.76
N SER A 220 -19.72 -23.35 -48.85
CA SER A 220 -20.40 -22.60 -49.91
C SER A 220 -19.55 -22.41 -51.18
N MET A 221 -18.29 -22.85 -51.21
CA MET A 221 -17.49 -22.82 -52.44
C MET A 221 -17.96 -23.89 -53.43
N PRO A 222 -18.14 -23.55 -54.72
CA PRO A 222 -18.71 -24.47 -55.72
C PRO A 222 -17.84 -25.71 -55.99
N ALA A 223 -16.51 -25.59 -55.81
CA ALA A 223 -15.58 -26.72 -55.94
C ALA A 223 -15.80 -27.79 -54.84
N THR A 224 -16.07 -27.36 -53.60
CA THR A 224 -16.35 -28.24 -52.47
C THR A 224 -17.73 -28.87 -52.56
N GLN A 225 -18.74 -28.13 -53.05
CA GLN A 225 -20.06 -28.70 -53.33
C GLN A 225 -19.99 -29.79 -54.42
N SER A 226 -19.24 -29.54 -55.49
CA SER A 226 -19.02 -30.52 -56.57
C SER A 226 -18.29 -31.78 -56.06
N TYR A 227 -17.34 -31.62 -55.13
CA TYR A 227 -16.61 -32.74 -54.53
C TYR A 227 -17.48 -33.56 -53.56
N LEU A 228 -18.32 -32.90 -52.77
CA LEU A 228 -19.28 -33.54 -51.85
C LEU A 228 -20.35 -34.34 -52.62
N GLN A 229 -20.85 -33.84 -53.75
CA GLN A 229 -21.77 -34.56 -54.63
C GLN A 229 -21.11 -35.83 -55.21
N ARG A 230 -19.86 -35.75 -55.68
CA ARG A 230 -19.14 -36.95 -56.17
C ARG A 230 -18.92 -38.01 -55.09
N LEU A 231 -18.74 -37.63 -53.83
CA LEU A 231 -18.57 -38.56 -52.71
C LEU A 231 -19.88 -39.23 -52.27
N THR A 232 -21.02 -38.59 -52.54
CA THR A 232 -22.36 -39.14 -52.23
C THR A 232 -22.89 -40.03 -53.36
N GLU A 233 -22.36 -39.90 -54.58
CA GLU A 233 -22.70 -40.73 -55.74
C GLU A 233 -21.84 -42.01 -55.88
N VAL A 234 -21.20 -42.51 -54.81
CA VAL A 234 -20.52 -43.82 -54.87
C VAL A 234 -21.58 -44.94 -54.95
N PRO A 235 -21.64 -45.73 -56.04
CA PRO A 235 -22.66 -46.77 -56.20
C PRO A 235 -22.42 -47.94 -55.23
N GLN A 236 -23.50 -48.52 -54.71
CA GLN A 236 -23.48 -49.86 -54.10
C GLN A 236 -23.18 -50.95 -55.14
#